data_AF-A0A437ADX1-F1
#
_entry.id   AF-A0A437ADX1-F1
#
_cell.length_a   1.000
_cell.length_b   1.000
_cell.length_c   1.000
_cell.angle_alpha   90.00
_cell.angle_beta   90.00
_cell.angle_gamma   90.00
#
_symmetry.space_group_name_H-M   'P 1'
#
loop_
_entity.id
_entity.type
_entity.pdbx_description
1 polymer ?
#
loop_
_entity_poly.entity_id
_entity_poly.type
_entity_poly.pdbx_seq_one_letter_code
_entity_poly.pdbx_strand_id
1 'polypeptide(L)'
;MTDILDAVLNLEEDYYHEGHAEGLLAGATSGRLEGRAFGIEKGFEKYLILGTIKGRAKVWTSRTSPSSSSPQRITNPRYIKHLELLQTLSTTPPIRNEEDDVEEVEDRIRRGKAKVKILENTLREGVPVDDEDDEEGDGKNVVKKSREGKVQAFVGIEVYTVQASIH
;
A
#
# COMPACT_ATOMS: atom_id res chain seq x y z
N MET A 1 -45.16 44.39 -22.99
CA MET A 1 -45.38 43.10 -23.65
C MET A 1 -44.00 42.70 -24.14
N THR A 2 -43.28 41.87 -23.39
CA THR A 2 -41.97 41.37 -23.81
C THR A 2 -42.15 40.68 -25.15
N ASP A 3 -41.37 41.07 -26.15
CA ASP A 3 -41.50 40.54 -27.50
C ASP A 3 -41.22 39.04 -27.46
N ILE A 4 -42.16 38.25 -27.98
CA ILE A 4 -42.05 36.79 -28.02
C ILE A 4 -40.79 36.34 -28.77
N LEU A 5 -40.29 37.19 -29.67
CA LEU A 5 -39.09 36.92 -30.45
C LEU A 5 -37.82 37.18 -29.63
N ASP A 6 -37.82 38.11 -28.67
CA ASP A 6 -36.68 38.35 -27.78
C ASP A 6 -36.36 37.11 -26.96
N ALA A 7 -37.36 36.35 -26.51
CA ALA A 7 -37.15 35.12 -25.77
C ALA A 7 -36.54 34.00 -26.64
N VAL A 8 -36.88 33.94 -27.94
CA VAL A 8 -36.30 32.97 -28.87
C VAL A 8 -34.89 33.37 -29.29
N LEU A 9 -34.63 34.67 -29.46
CA LEU A 9 -33.30 35.18 -29.81
C LEU A 9 -32.29 35.02 -28.66
N ASN A 10 -32.72 35.11 -27.40
CA ASN A 10 -31.84 34.93 -26.24
C ASN A 10 -31.77 33.48 -25.72
N LEU A 11 -32.55 32.57 -26.31
CA LEU A 11 -32.65 31.18 -25.86
C LEU A 11 -31.31 30.44 -25.83
N GLU A 12 -30.44 30.72 -26.79
CA GLU A 12 -29.09 30.14 -26.84
C GLU A 12 -28.23 30.59 -25.65
N GLU A 13 -28.24 31.89 -25.35
CA GLU A 13 -27.46 32.46 -24.25
C GLU A 13 -28.00 31.98 -22.90
N ASP A 14 -29.32 31.88 -22.75
CA ASP A 14 -29.97 31.35 -21.55
C ASP A 14 -29.54 29.89 -21.29
N TYR A 15 -29.58 29.03 -22.32
CA TYR A 15 -29.12 27.64 -22.20
C TYR A 15 -27.60 27.53 -22.02
N TYR A 16 -26.82 28.46 -22.57
CA TYR A 16 -25.38 28.50 -22.34
C TYR A 16 -25.06 28.79 -20.87
N HIS A 17 -25.72 29.79 -20.30
CA HIS A 17 -25.58 30.13 -18.88
C HIS A 17 -26.08 29.02 -17.96
N GLU A 18 -27.23 28.42 -18.28
CA GLU A 18 -27.79 27.29 -17.54
C GLU A 18 -26.83 26.10 -17.56
N GLY A 19 -26.40 25.66 -18.74
CA GLY A 19 -25.47 24.54 -18.88
C GLY A 19 -24.11 24.80 -18.22
N HIS A 20 -23.60 26.03 -18.26
CA HIS A 20 -22.37 26.41 -17.56
C HIS A 20 -22.54 26.37 -16.04
N ALA A 21 -23.66 26.88 -15.50
CA ALA A 21 -23.94 26.84 -14.07
C ALA A 21 -24.13 25.40 -13.57
N GLU A 22 -24.90 24.60 -14.29
CA GLU A 22 -25.10 23.19 -13.99
C GLU A 22 -23.78 22.41 -14.07
N GLY A 23 -22.98 22.64 -15.12
CA GLY A 23 -21.68 22.02 -15.32
C GLY A 23 -20.68 22.36 -14.21
N LEU A 24 -20.66 23.62 -13.74
CA LEU A 24 -19.83 24.04 -12.62
C LEU A 24 -20.25 23.35 -11.31
N LEU A 25 -21.55 23.28 -11.03
CA LEU A 25 -22.06 22.62 -9.82
C LEU A 25 -21.81 21.11 -9.86
N ALA A 26 -22.07 20.47 -10.99
CA ALA A 26 -21.79 19.05 -11.21
C ALA A 26 -20.29 18.76 -11.13
N GLY A 27 -19.45 19.60 -11.74
CA GLY A 27 -18.00 19.48 -11.67
C GLY A 27 -17.45 19.63 -10.25
N ALA A 28 -17.93 20.61 -9.49
CA ALA A 28 -17.52 20.81 -8.10
C ALA A 28 -17.91 19.63 -7.20
N THR A 29 -19.13 19.11 -7.36
CA THR A 29 -19.62 17.97 -6.59
C THR A 29 -18.90 16.68 -6.97
N SER A 30 -18.76 16.41 -8.27
CA SER A 30 -18.03 15.24 -8.80
C SER A 30 -16.56 15.27 -8.40
N GLY A 31 -15.87 16.41 -8.58
CA GLY A 31 -14.46 16.55 -8.22
C GLY A 31 -14.20 16.35 -6.73
N ARG A 32 -15.12 16.80 -5.85
CA ARG A 32 -15.02 16.53 -4.41
C ARG A 32 -15.20 15.04 -4.07
N LEU A 33 -16.13 14.38 -4.74
CA LEU A 33 -16.40 12.96 -4.52
C LEU A 33 -15.24 12.10 -5.02
N GLU A 34 -14.75 12.41 -6.21
CA GLU A 34 -13.60 11.76 -6.84
C GLU A 34 -12.32 11.95 -6.02
N GLY A 35 -12.02 13.19 -5.60
CA GLY A 35 -10.85 13.46 -4.76
C GLY A 35 -10.88 12.69 -3.43
N ARG A 36 -12.07 12.50 -2.84
CA ARG A 36 -12.23 11.66 -1.64
C ARG A 36 -12.00 10.18 -1.95
N ALA A 37 -12.57 9.67 -3.04
CA ALA A 37 -12.40 8.28 -3.45
C ALA A 37 -10.93 7.96 -3.73
N PHE A 38 -10.28 8.80 -4.55
CA PHE A 38 -8.87 8.68 -4.89
C PHE A 38 -7.96 8.73 -3.66
N GLY A 39 -8.21 9.67 -2.73
CA GLY A 39 -7.43 9.74 -1.49
C GLY A 39 -7.53 8.48 -0.64
N ILE A 40 -8.70 7.84 -0.58
CA ILE A 40 -8.89 6.58 0.15
C ILE A 40 -8.16 5.43 -0.56
N GLU A 41 -8.25 5.36 -1.88
CA GLU A 41 -7.57 4.35 -2.70
C GLU A 41 -6.05 4.41 -2.51
N LYS A 42 -5.45 5.60 -2.70
CA LYS A 42 -4.01 5.79 -2.51
C LYS A 42 -3.55 5.64 -1.07
N GLY A 43 -4.38 6.05 -0.11
CA GLY A 43 -4.15 5.73 1.29
C GLY A 43 -4.09 4.23 1.52
N PHE A 44 -5.07 3.47 1.01
CA PHE A 44 -5.12 2.02 1.21
C PHE A 44 -3.90 1.31 0.64
N GLU A 45 -3.44 1.65 -0.57
CA GLU A 45 -2.22 1.12 -1.19
C GLU A 45 -0.99 1.28 -0.26
N LYS A 46 -0.75 2.50 0.23
CA LYS A 46 0.36 2.82 1.14
C LYS A 46 0.27 2.05 2.46
N TYR A 47 -0.93 1.96 3.04
CA TYR A 47 -1.17 1.27 4.30
C TYR A 47 -1.07 -0.26 4.17
N LEU A 48 -1.42 -0.83 3.03
CA LEU A 48 -1.26 -2.26 2.76
C LEU A 48 0.22 -2.68 2.80
N ILE A 49 1.09 -1.87 2.18
CA ILE A 49 2.54 -2.06 2.23
C ILE A 49 3.03 -1.99 3.69
N LEU A 50 2.59 -0.97 4.42
CA LEU A 50 2.97 -0.80 5.82
C LEU A 50 2.50 -1.96 6.71
N GLY A 51 1.29 -2.47 6.45
CA GLY A 51 0.73 -3.65 7.10
C GLY A 51 1.55 -4.91 6.83
N THR A 52 2.04 -5.08 5.60
CA THR A 52 2.94 -6.18 5.24
C THR A 52 4.27 -6.09 6.00
N ILE A 53 4.87 -4.90 6.06
CA ILE A 53 6.09 -4.65 6.84
C ILE A 53 5.86 -4.97 8.33
N LYS A 54 4.74 -4.53 8.90
CA LYS A 54 4.35 -4.80 10.29
C LYS A 54 4.16 -6.29 10.55
N GLY A 55 3.51 -7.00 9.63
CA GLY A 55 3.32 -8.45 9.69
C GLY A 55 4.65 -9.20 9.71
N ARG A 56 5.55 -8.88 8.78
CA ARG A 56 6.91 -9.46 8.74
C ARG A 56 7.68 -9.17 10.02
N ALA A 57 7.66 -7.92 10.50
CA ALA A 57 8.31 -7.55 11.75
C ALA A 57 7.79 -8.36 12.94
N LYS A 58 6.47 -8.59 13.03
CA LYS A 58 5.85 -9.41 14.08
C LYS A 58 6.31 -10.87 14.02
N VAL A 59 6.33 -11.47 12.83
CA VAL A 59 6.81 -12.85 12.62
C VAL A 59 8.28 -12.99 12.99
N TRP A 60 9.14 -12.06 12.55
CA TRP A 60 10.56 -12.12 12.90
C TRP A 60 10.81 -11.86 14.38
N THR A 61 9.99 -11.02 15.02
CA THR A 61 10.11 -10.76 16.46
C THR A 61 9.77 -11.99 17.29
N SER A 62 8.80 -12.83 16.89
CA SER A 62 8.52 -14.07 17.63
C SER A 62 9.71 -15.06 17.60
N ARG A 63 10.57 -14.95 16.59
CA ARG A 63 11.78 -15.78 16.43
C ARG A 63 12.99 -15.29 17.23
N THR A 64 12.93 -14.12 17.86
CA THR A 64 14.01 -13.63 18.75
C THR A 64 13.91 -14.26 20.15
N SER A 65 12.73 -14.76 20.52
CA SER A 65 12.49 -15.37 21.83
C SER A 65 13.45 -16.55 22.11
N PRO A 66 13.99 -16.69 23.33
CA PRO A 66 14.77 -17.86 23.74
C PRO A 66 13.98 -19.16 23.76
N SER A 67 12.65 -19.09 23.83
CA SER A 67 11.76 -20.26 23.77
C SER A 67 11.26 -20.58 22.36
N SER A 68 11.70 -19.86 21.32
CA SER A 68 11.23 -20.12 19.96
C SER A 68 11.76 -21.47 19.47
N SER A 69 10.85 -22.39 19.15
CA SER A 69 11.16 -23.68 18.51
C SER A 69 11.43 -23.53 17.00
N SER A 70 11.47 -22.29 16.50
CA SER A 70 11.69 -22.01 15.08
C SER A 70 13.12 -22.38 14.67
N PRO A 71 13.31 -23.10 13.55
CA PRO A 71 14.64 -23.49 13.07
C PRO A 71 15.52 -22.28 12.65
N GLN A 72 14.93 -21.10 12.47
CA GLN A 72 15.59 -19.85 12.06
C GLN A 72 15.57 -18.80 13.18
N ARG A 73 16.19 -19.12 14.32
CA ARG A 73 16.21 -18.24 15.50
C ARG A 73 17.10 -17.02 15.28
N ILE A 74 16.56 -15.83 15.51
CA ILE A 74 17.28 -14.56 15.34
C ILE A 74 17.99 -14.22 16.65
N THR A 75 19.31 -14.40 16.69
CA THR A 75 20.11 -14.18 17.92
C THR A 75 20.97 -12.91 17.86
N ASN A 76 21.20 -12.34 16.67
CA ASN A 76 22.09 -11.20 16.50
C ASN A 76 21.45 -9.89 17.03
N PRO A 77 22.11 -9.17 17.97
CA PRO A 77 21.57 -7.95 18.57
C PRO A 77 21.37 -6.80 17.57
N ARG A 78 22.10 -6.79 16.44
CA ARG A 78 21.90 -5.81 15.36
C ARG A 78 20.54 -5.96 14.70
N TYR A 79 20.08 -7.19 14.49
CA TYR A 79 18.80 -7.46 13.84
C TYR A 79 17.64 -7.17 14.77
N ILE A 80 17.82 -7.41 16.07
CA ILE A 80 16.84 -7.03 17.09
C ILE A 80 16.58 -5.52 17.06
N LYS A 81 17.63 -4.68 16.99
CA LYS A 81 17.48 -3.23 16.83
C LYS A 81 16.78 -2.82 15.52
N HIS A 82 17.05 -3.53 14.42
CA HIS A 82 16.36 -3.28 13.16
C HIS A 82 14.88 -3.66 13.22
N LEU A 83 14.52 -4.73 13.94
CA LEU A 83 13.14 -5.13 14.16
C LEU A 83 12.38 -4.12 15.03
N GLU A 84 13.00 -3.62 16.09
CA GLU A 84 12.42 -2.56 16.93
C GLU A 84 12.15 -1.30 16.10
N LEU A 85 13.13 -0.86 15.30
CA LEU A 85 12.95 0.28 14.39
C LEU A 85 11.81 0.04 13.38
N LEU A 86 11.72 -1.16 12.80
CA LEU A 86 10.65 -1.52 11.86
C LEU A 86 9.26 -1.49 12.52
N GLN A 87 9.15 -1.91 13.77
CA GLN A 87 7.90 -1.82 14.53
C GLN A 87 7.50 -0.36 14.77
N THR A 88 8.45 0.50 15.13
CA THR A 88 8.21 1.93 15.32
C THR A 88 7.76 2.61 14.03
N LEU A 89 8.43 2.34 12.91
CA LEU A 89 8.09 2.91 11.61
C LEU A 89 6.68 2.51 11.12
N SER A 90 6.20 1.32 11.51
CA SER A 90 4.94 0.74 11.02
C SER A 90 3.73 0.89 11.95
N THR A 91 3.89 1.40 13.17
CA THR A 91 2.80 1.40 14.16
C THR A 91 1.89 2.63 14.12
N THR A 92 2.43 3.82 13.81
CA THR A 92 1.66 5.08 13.89
C THR A 92 1.98 6.04 12.73
N PRO A 93 1.62 5.70 11.48
CA PRO A 93 1.70 6.65 10.37
C PRO A 93 0.67 7.79 10.51
N PRO A 94 0.95 9.00 10.00
CA PRO A 94 -0.05 10.04 9.80
C PRO A 94 -1.22 9.57 8.91
N ILE A 95 -2.43 10.01 9.25
CA ILE A 95 -3.69 9.63 8.56
C ILE A 95 -4.25 10.81 7.74
N ARG A 96 -3.62 11.99 7.87
CA ARG A 96 -4.03 13.21 7.16
C ARG A 96 -3.40 13.22 5.76
N ASN A 97 -4.11 13.80 4.80
CA ASN A 97 -3.66 13.94 3.41
C ASN A 97 -2.99 15.30 3.16
N GLU A 98 -2.27 15.85 4.15
CA GLU A 98 -1.44 17.04 3.95
C GLU A 98 -0.13 16.63 3.26
N GLU A 99 0.48 17.54 2.49
CA GLU A 99 1.68 17.25 1.72
C GLU A 99 2.81 16.69 2.59
N ASP A 100 3.08 17.34 3.73
CA ASP A 100 4.08 16.92 4.70
C ASP A 100 3.78 15.52 5.30
N ASP A 101 2.51 15.23 5.59
CA ASP A 101 2.07 13.94 6.16
C ASP A 101 2.22 12.80 5.15
N VAL A 102 1.93 13.06 3.88
CA VAL A 102 2.07 12.09 2.79
C VAL A 102 3.55 11.77 2.57
N GLU A 103 4.41 12.78 2.53
CA GLU A 103 5.86 12.60 2.40
C GLU A 103 6.41 11.75 3.55
N GLU A 104 5.98 12.01 4.80
CA GLU A 104 6.42 11.24 5.96
C GLU A 104 6.05 9.75 5.84
N VAL A 105 4.82 9.43 5.41
CA VAL A 105 4.37 8.05 5.21
C VAL A 105 5.22 7.36 4.15
N GLU A 106 5.49 8.02 3.02
CA GLU A 106 6.33 7.49 1.96
C GLU A 106 7.78 7.26 2.42
N ASP A 107 8.32 8.18 3.21
CA ASP A 107 9.64 8.06 3.79
C ASP A 107 9.75 6.86 4.75
N ARG A 108 8.72 6.65 5.57
CA ARG A 108 8.61 5.48 6.45
C ARG A 108 8.51 4.18 5.64
N ILE A 109 7.73 4.16 4.56
CA ILE A 109 7.62 3.01 3.66
C ILE A 109 8.97 2.72 2.99
N ARG A 110 9.65 3.73 2.44
CA ARG A 110 10.96 3.60 1.78
C ARG A 110 12.01 3.04 2.73
N ARG A 111 12.11 3.60 3.94
CA ARG A 111 13.01 3.11 4.99
C ARG A 111 12.64 1.70 5.44
N GLY A 112 11.35 1.42 5.59
CA GLY A 112 10.82 0.10 5.94
C GLY A 112 11.17 -0.99 4.91
N LYS A 113 10.86 -0.76 3.63
CA LYS A 113 11.22 -1.64 2.50
C LYS A 113 12.73 -1.94 2.50
N ALA A 114 13.57 -0.91 2.67
CA ALA A 114 15.02 -1.10 2.73
C ALA A 114 15.47 -2.00 3.89
N LYS A 115 14.89 -1.85 5.09
CA LYS A 115 15.23 -2.69 6.25
C LYS A 115 14.71 -4.11 6.12
N VAL A 116 13.52 -4.29 5.57
CA VAL A 116 12.94 -5.61 5.26
C VAL A 116 13.86 -6.37 4.31
N LYS A 117 14.31 -5.74 3.21
CA LYS A 117 15.23 -6.35 2.24
C LYS A 117 16.57 -6.78 2.85
N ILE A 118 17.11 -5.99 3.78
CA ILE A 118 18.32 -6.35 4.53
C ILE A 118 18.06 -7.59 5.37
N LEU A 119 16.94 -7.64 6.10
CA LEU A 119 16.60 -8.77 6.95
C LEU A 119 16.32 -10.03 6.14
N GLU A 120 15.59 -9.94 5.01
CA GLU A 120 15.31 -11.08 4.12
C GLU A 120 16.60 -11.70 3.56
N ASN A 121 17.48 -10.87 3.01
CA ASN A 121 18.77 -11.33 2.48
C ASN A 121 19.64 -11.99 3.57
N THR A 122 19.55 -11.47 4.79
CA THR A 122 20.36 -11.95 5.91
C THR A 122 19.78 -13.21 6.56
N LEU A 123 18.46 -13.33 6.59
CA LEU A 123 17.72 -14.48 7.13
C LEU A 123 17.53 -15.59 6.09
N ARG A 124 17.91 -15.34 4.82
CA ARG A 124 17.70 -16.24 3.66
C ARG A 124 16.23 -16.60 3.44
N GLU A 125 15.33 -15.72 3.84
CA GLU A 125 13.89 -15.84 3.63
C GLU A 125 13.52 -14.96 2.44
N GLY A 126 13.60 -15.52 1.23
CA GLY A 126 13.07 -14.85 0.05
C GLY A 126 11.61 -15.25 -0.15
N VAL A 127 10.67 -14.47 0.37
CA VAL A 127 9.33 -14.41 -0.22
C VAL A 127 9.42 -13.31 -1.27
N PRO A 128 9.04 -13.58 -2.54
CA PRO A 128 8.90 -12.52 -3.52
C PRO A 128 8.01 -11.44 -2.92
N VAL A 129 8.59 -10.28 -2.62
CA VAL A 129 7.79 -9.07 -2.56
C VAL A 129 7.48 -8.83 -4.01
N ASP A 130 6.21 -8.85 -4.38
CA ASP A 130 5.80 -8.28 -5.64
C ASP A 130 6.24 -6.81 -5.55
N ASP A 131 7.44 -6.55 -6.08
CA ASP A 131 7.91 -5.22 -6.42
C ASP A 131 7.00 -4.76 -7.56
N GLU A 132 5.74 -4.43 -7.23
CA GLU A 132 5.00 -3.45 -8.01
C GLU A 132 5.81 -2.17 -7.83
N ASP A 133 6.80 -2.04 -8.71
CA ASP A 133 7.60 -0.85 -8.91
C ASP A 133 6.58 0.29 -9.09
N ASP A 134 6.51 1.19 -8.12
CA ASP A 134 5.85 2.49 -8.26
C ASP A 134 6.60 3.24 -9.38
N GLU A 135 6.28 2.92 -10.64
CA GLU A 135 6.77 3.65 -11.81
C GLU A 135 6.09 5.01 -11.88
N GLU A 136 6.56 5.93 -11.04
CA GLU A 136 6.56 7.35 -11.36
C GLU A 136 7.98 7.69 -11.87
N GLY A 137 8.06 8.04 -13.15
CA GLY A 137 9.20 7.73 -13.99
C GLY A 137 10.49 8.56 -13.80
N ASP A 138 11.62 7.89 -14.02
CA ASP A 138 12.73 8.40 -14.84
C ASP A 138 13.46 7.18 -15.43
N GLY A 139 13.45 7.09 -16.76
CA GLY A 139 13.94 5.93 -17.50
C GLY A 139 15.44 5.75 -17.37
N LYS A 140 15.88 4.80 -16.55
CA LYS A 140 17.21 4.21 -16.65
C LYS A 140 17.13 2.68 -16.64
N ASN A 141 17.33 2.15 -17.85
CA ASN A 141 17.52 0.75 -18.18
C ASN A 141 18.48 0.06 -17.18
N VAL A 142 17.96 -0.81 -16.32
CA VAL A 142 18.77 -1.79 -15.58
C VAL A 142 18.28 -3.17 -15.98
N VAL A 143 19.09 -3.82 -16.82
CA VAL A 143 18.95 -5.22 -17.24
C VAL A 143 18.88 -6.12 -16.00
N LYS A 144 17.68 -6.59 -15.65
CA LYS A 144 17.47 -7.62 -14.62
C LYS A 144 17.92 -8.97 -15.20
N LYS A 145 19.14 -9.41 -14.87
CA LYS A 145 19.66 -10.74 -15.22
C LYS A 145 18.89 -11.81 -14.44
N SER A 146 17.91 -12.43 -15.10
CA SER A 146 17.15 -13.56 -14.57
C SER A 146 18.11 -14.69 -14.15
N ARG A 147 18.03 -15.10 -12.88
CA ARG A 147 18.68 -16.31 -12.39
C ARG A 147 17.63 -17.41 -12.37
N GLU A 148 17.77 -18.31 -13.34
CA GLU A 148 16.95 -19.49 -13.54
C GLU A 148 17.14 -20.44 -12.34
N GLY A 149 16.15 -20.45 -11.44
CA GLY A 149 16.11 -21.28 -10.24
C GLY A 149 14.99 -22.31 -10.35
N LYS A 150 15.37 -23.58 -10.49
CA LYS A 150 14.52 -24.76 -10.55
C LYS A 150 13.48 -24.78 -9.41
N VAL A 151 12.19 -24.69 -9.73
CA VAL A 151 11.10 -24.92 -8.78
C VAL A 151 10.97 -26.43 -8.52
N GLN A 152 11.41 -26.89 -7.35
CA GLN A 152 10.97 -28.17 -6.81
C GLN A 152 9.65 -27.95 -6.07
N ALA A 153 8.57 -28.47 -6.64
CA ALA A 153 7.28 -28.54 -5.99
C ALA A 153 7.39 -29.36 -4.70
N PHE A 154 7.16 -28.71 -3.55
CA PHE A 154 6.96 -29.42 -2.29
C PHE A 154 5.47 -29.70 -2.13
N VAL A 155 5.15 -30.98 -2.14
CA VAL A 155 3.82 -31.57 -1.94
C VAL A 155 3.48 -31.60 -0.46
N GLY A 156 2.22 -31.28 -0.13
CA GLY A 156 1.51 -31.86 1.03
C GLY A 156 1.56 -31.08 2.34
N ILE A 157 0.48 -30.35 2.64
CA ILE A 157 0.02 -30.19 4.02
C ILE A 157 -1.33 -30.88 4.12
N GLU A 158 -1.32 -32.10 4.64
CA GLU A 158 -2.52 -32.81 5.08
C GLU A 158 -3.14 -32.03 6.26
N VAL A 159 -4.40 -31.65 6.09
CA VAL A 159 -5.23 -31.07 7.15
C VAL A 159 -5.71 -32.22 8.03
N TYR A 160 -5.04 -32.47 9.16
CA TYR A 160 -5.57 -33.35 10.19
C TYR A 160 -6.68 -32.61 10.95
N THR A 161 -7.93 -32.86 10.57
CA THR A 161 -9.11 -32.56 11.39
C THR A 161 -9.18 -33.56 12.55
N VAL A 162 -9.02 -33.05 13.76
CA VAL A 162 -9.20 -33.79 15.01
C VAL A 162 -10.68 -34.21 15.13
N GLN A 163 -10.95 -35.52 15.11
CA GLN A 163 -12.26 -36.05 15.48
C GLN A 163 -12.53 -35.77 16.96
N ALA A 164 -13.49 -34.88 17.23
CA ALA A 164 -14.12 -34.76 18.53
C ALA A 164 -15.04 -35.98 18.73
N SER A 165 -14.63 -36.90 19.60
CA SER A 165 -15.49 -37.95 20.13
C SER A 165 -16.38 -37.36 21.23
N ILE A 166 -17.67 -37.22 20.93
CA ILE A 166 -18.72 -37.02 21.93
C ILE A 166 -19.88 -37.93 21.49
N HIS A 167 -19.98 -39.10 22.12
CA HIS A 167 -21.18 -39.77 22.68
C HIS A 167 -20.83 -41.22 23.02
#